data_AF-A0A401QQD2-F1
#
_entry.id   AF-A0A401QQD2-F1
#
_cell.length_a   1.000
_cell.length_b   1.000
_cell.length_c   1.000
_cell.angle_alpha   90.00
_cell.angle_beta   90.00
_cell.angle_gamma   90.00
#
_symmetry.space_group_name_H-M   'P 1'
#
loop_
_entity.id
_entity.type
_entity.pdbx_description
1 polymer ?
#
loop_
_entity_poly.entity_id
_entity_poly.type
_entity_poly.pdbx_seq_one_letter_code
_entity_poly.pdbx_strand_id
1 'polypeptide(L)'
;MTAAEHPLLNGSVELADEEGVLFTGRLSLQTHPWLADHTVMGQALLPGTALLELAFRAGDEVGCDRVEELTLAAPLALPERGAVRTQVRVGVADDTGRRTVTVHSRPSTRPTRPGPPTPPAL
;
A
#
# COMPACT_ATOMS: atom_id res chain seq x y z
N MET A 1 4.18 16.21 12.59
CA MET A 1 4.45 15.01 11.76
C MET A 1 3.86 13.82 12.50
N THR A 2 2.58 13.54 12.31
CA THR A 2 1.93 12.36 12.90
C THR A 2 2.42 11.13 12.13
N ALA A 3 2.98 10.15 12.84
CA ALA A 3 3.11 8.82 12.29
C ALA A 3 1.71 8.40 11.84
N ALA A 4 1.55 7.86 10.64
CA ALA A 4 0.26 7.28 10.30
C ALA A 4 -0.02 6.16 11.31
N GLU A 5 -1.11 6.30 12.07
CA GLU A 5 -1.52 5.41 13.15
C GLU A 5 -2.12 4.12 12.58
N HIS A 6 -1.38 3.45 11.69
CA HIS A 6 -1.78 2.15 11.15
C HIS A 6 -0.54 1.32 10.77
N PRO A 7 -0.43 0.05 11.22
CA PRO A 7 0.75 -0.77 10.96
C PRO A 7 1.09 -0.96 9.46
N LEU A 8 0.09 -0.84 8.57
CA LEU A 8 0.26 -1.05 7.13
C LEU A 8 0.15 0.22 6.28
N LEU A 9 -0.25 1.36 6.85
CA LEU A 9 -0.32 2.65 6.17
C LEU A 9 0.58 3.63 6.91
N ASN A 10 1.54 4.23 6.20
CA ASN A 10 2.62 5.02 6.79
C ASN A 10 2.49 6.53 6.52
N GLY A 11 1.58 6.94 5.64
CA GLY A 11 1.29 8.35 5.39
C GLY A 11 0.08 8.56 4.49
N SER A 12 -0.49 9.76 4.56
CA SER A 12 -1.59 10.25 3.71
C SER A 12 -1.20 11.56 3.03
N VAL A 13 -1.78 11.80 1.87
CA VAL A 13 -1.64 13.03 1.08
C VAL A 13 -2.99 13.36 0.47
N GLU A 14 -3.55 14.52 0.80
CA GLU A 14 -4.68 15.08 0.04
C GLU A 14 -4.20 15.43 -1.37
N LEU A 15 -4.91 14.94 -2.38
CA LEU A 15 -4.60 15.26 -3.77
C LEU A 15 -5.09 16.67 -4.10
N ALA A 16 -4.39 17.33 -5.01
CA ALA A 16 -4.82 18.63 -5.51
C ALA A 16 -6.19 18.54 -6.18
N ASP A 17 -6.86 19.67 -6.33
CA ASP A 17 -8.14 19.81 -7.05
C ASP A 17 -9.25 18.86 -6.55
N GLU A 18 -9.27 18.58 -5.23
CA GLU A 18 -10.28 17.75 -4.58
C GLU A 18 -10.38 16.32 -5.12
N GLU A 19 -9.33 15.81 -5.79
CA GLU A 19 -9.31 14.48 -6.43
C GLU A 19 -9.31 13.28 -5.46
N GLY A 20 -9.44 13.56 -4.17
CA GLY A 20 -9.49 12.60 -3.07
C GLY A 20 -8.21 12.54 -2.26
N VAL A 21 -7.98 11.40 -1.62
CA VAL A 21 -6.85 11.20 -0.70
C VAL A 21 -6.05 9.97 -1.12
N LEU A 22 -4.73 10.10 -1.07
CA LEU A 22 -3.79 9.02 -1.32
C LEU A 22 -3.12 8.60 -0.02
N PHE A 23 -3.24 7.33 0.31
CA PHE A 23 -2.51 6.70 1.40
C PHE A 23 -1.37 5.86 0.84
N THR A 24 -0.28 5.79 1.59
CA THR A 24 0.89 5.02 1.21
C THR A 24 1.25 4.03 2.30
N GLY A 25 1.73 2.86 1.88
CA GLY A 25 2.18 1.80 2.78
C GLY A 25 3.42 1.11 2.28
N ARG A 26 4.09 0.37 3.18
CA ARG A 26 5.22 -0.49 2.86
C ARG A 26 5.07 -1.84 3.55
N LEU A 27 4.91 -2.88 2.76
CA LEU A 27 4.72 -4.26 3.22
C LEU A 27 6.00 -5.07 3.06
N SER A 28 6.45 -5.70 4.14
CA SER A 28 7.63 -6.57 4.14
C SER A 28 7.47 -7.66 5.18
N LEU A 29 7.88 -8.89 4.86
CA LEU A 29 7.94 -9.98 5.85
C LEU A 29 8.90 -9.65 7.00
N GLN A 30 9.85 -8.73 6.80
CA GLN A 30 10.80 -8.30 7.83
C GLN A 30 10.15 -7.40 8.89
N THR A 31 9.23 -6.53 8.46
CA THR A 31 8.52 -5.60 9.36
C THR A 31 7.19 -6.16 9.85
N HIS A 32 6.61 -7.11 9.12
CA HIS A 32 5.33 -7.74 9.39
C HIS A 32 5.45 -9.27 9.26
N PRO A 33 6.09 -9.97 10.21
CA PRO A 33 6.39 -11.40 10.09
C PRO A 33 5.15 -12.28 9.91
N TRP A 34 4.01 -11.89 10.48
CA TRP A 34 2.72 -12.58 10.34
C TRP A 34 2.24 -12.71 8.89
N LEU A 35 2.73 -11.86 7.98
CA LEU A 35 2.41 -11.97 6.56
C LEU A 35 2.97 -13.25 5.93
N ALA A 36 4.02 -13.84 6.51
CA ALA A 36 4.58 -15.10 6.02
C ALA A 36 3.64 -16.29 6.25
N ASP A 37 2.71 -16.17 7.20
CA ASP A 37 1.78 -17.24 7.57
C ASP A 37 0.67 -17.43 6.53
N HIS A 38 0.47 -16.46 5.61
CA HIS A 38 -0.46 -16.59 4.49
C HIS A 38 0.27 -16.98 3.20
N THR A 39 0.68 -18.24 3.15
CA THR A 39 1.37 -18.82 2.00
C THR A 39 0.43 -19.67 1.15
N VAL A 40 0.39 -19.41 -0.15
CA VAL A 40 -0.39 -20.17 -1.14
C VAL A 40 0.57 -20.70 -2.19
N MET A 41 0.60 -22.03 -2.37
CA MET A 41 1.51 -22.71 -3.31
C MET A 41 2.98 -22.29 -3.15
N GLY A 42 3.43 -22.11 -1.91
CA GLY A 42 4.81 -21.74 -1.58
C GLY A 42 5.14 -20.25 -1.74
N GLN A 43 4.19 -19.41 -2.13
CA GLN A 43 4.36 -17.96 -2.24
C GLN A 43 3.59 -17.23 -1.15
N ALA A 44 4.26 -16.35 -0.40
CA ALA A 44 3.59 -15.44 0.52
C ALA A 44 2.72 -14.45 -0.25
N LEU A 45 1.43 -14.44 0.06
CA LEU A 45 0.45 -13.52 -0.52
C LEU A 45 -0.06 -12.60 0.58
N LEU A 46 -0.32 -11.34 0.25
CA LEU A 46 -1.10 -10.49 1.15
C LEU A 46 -2.53 -11.07 1.25
N PRO A 47 -3.02 -11.36 2.47
CA PRO A 47 -4.39 -11.83 2.63
C PRO A 47 -5.41 -10.85 2.06
N GLY A 48 -6.50 -11.36 1.48
CA GLY A 48 -7.61 -10.51 1.02
C GLY A 48 -8.19 -9.63 2.13
N THR A 49 -8.20 -10.13 3.38
CA THR A 49 -8.63 -9.35 4.56
C THR A 49 -7.68 -8.21 4.91
N ALA A 50 -6.38 -8.32 4.59
CA ALA A 50 -5.46 -7.20 4.76
C ALA A 50 -5.67 -6.13 3.67
N LEU A 51 -6.09 -6.50 2.45
CA LEU A 51 -6.54 -5.54 1.45
C LEU A 51 -7.83 -4.83 1.88
N LEU A 52 -8.76 -5.57 2.48
CA LEU A 52 -9.98 -5.01 3.07
C LEU A 52 -9.65 -4.02 4.19
N GLU A 53 -8.73 -4.36 5.09
CA GLU A 53 -8.27 -3.46 6.16
C GLU A 53 -7.68 -2.15 5.60
N LEU A 54 -6.84 -2.24 4.56
CA LEU A 54 -6.28 -1.07 3.90
C LEU A 54 -7.37 -0.16 3.31
N ALA A 55 -8.39 -0.76 2.67
CA ALA A 55 -9.52 -0.02 2.11
C ALA A 55 -10.40 0.60 3.22
N PHE A 56 -10.67 -0.16 4.28
CA PHE A 56 -11.47 0.28 5.42
C PHE A 56 -10.81 1.45 6.15
N ARG A 57 -9.53 1.32 6.52
CA ARG A 57 -8.79 2.39 7.21
C ARG A 57 -8.68 3.66 6.37
N ALA A 58 -8.50 3.55 5.06
CA ALA A 58 -8.48 4.70 4.16
C ALA A 58 -9.85 5.36 4.03
N GLY A 59 -10.94 4.57 4.03
CA GLY A 59 -12.31 5.06 4.07
C GLY A 59 -12.61 5.81 5.37
N ASP A 60 -12.23 5.24 6.51
CA ASP A 60 -12.44 5.83 7.84
C ASP A 60 -11.85 7.24 7.94
N GLU A 61 -10.65 7.45 7.40
CA GLU A 61 -10.00 8.77 7.38
C GLU A 61 -10.81 9.84 6.61
N VAL A 62 -11.62 9.44 5.63
CA VAL A 62 -12.47 10.35 4.85
C VAL A 62 -13.94 10.31 5.28
N GLY A 63 -14.22 9.72 6.44
CA GLY A 63 -15.57 9.64 7.02
C GLY A 63 -16.46 8.56 6.40
N CYS A 64 -15.88 7.55 5.74
CA CYS A 64 -16.60 6.39 5.23
C CYS A 64 -16.35 5.16 6.13
N ASP A 65 -17.37 4.71 6.86
CA ASP A 65 -17.31 3.61 7.83
C ASP A 65 -17.65 2.24 7.24
N ARG A 66 -17.86 2.15 5.93
CA ARG A 66 -18.29 0.93 5.25
C ARG A 66 -17.60 0.74 3.90
N VAL A 67 -17.13 -0.48 3.67
CA VAL A 67 -16.81 -0.99 2.33
C VAL A 67 -18.04 -1.71 1.79
N GLU A 68 -18.68 -1.12 0.78
CA GLU A 68 -19.88 -1.71 0.17
C GLU A 68 -19.55 -2.95 -0.68
N GLU A 69 -18.48 -2.86 -1.47
CA GLU A 69 -17.99 -3.92 -2.35
C GLU A 69 -16.47 -3.83 -2.45
N LEU A 70 -15.79 -4.98 -2.49
CA LEU A 70 -14.36 -5.06 -2.75
C LEU A 70 -14.08 -6.21 -3.71
N THR A 71 -13.65 -5.87 -4.93
CA THR A 71 -13.19 -6.85 -5.92
C THR A 71 -11.68 -6.97 -5.88
N LEU A 72 -11.17 -8.18 -5.66
CA LEU A 72 -9.74 -8.48 -5.67
C LEU A 72 -9.29 -8.84 -7.10
N ALA A 73 -8.78 -7.84 -7.83
CA ALA A 73 -8.42 -8.02 -9.24
C ALA A 73 -7.23 -8.95 -9.48
N ALA A 74 -6.24 -8.97 -8.57
CA ALA A 74 -5.08 -9.84 -8.65
C ALA A 74 -4.50 -10.10 -7.24
N PRO A 75 -3.88 -11.26 -6.99
CA PRO A 75 -3.12 -11.50 -5.77
C PRO A 75 -1.90 -10.56 -5.66
N LEU A 76 -1.61 -10.09 -4.45
CA LEU A 76 -0.40 -9.30 -4.17
C LEU A 76 0.65 -10.20 -3.53
N ALA A 77 1.67 -10.58 -4.32
CA ALA A 77 2.79 -11.39 -3.86
C ALA A 77 3.80 -10.57 -3.05
N LEU A 78 4.25 -11.12 -1.93
CA LEU A 78 5.25 -10.50 -1.06
C LEU A 78 6.60 -11.17 -1.28
N PRO A 79 7.68 -10.42 -1.57
CA PRO A 79 8.99 -11.00 -1.76
C PRO A 79 9.57 -11.45 -0.41
N GLU A 80 10.32 -12.55 -0.41
CA GLU A 80 11.04 -13.03 0.78
C GLU A 80 11.99 -11.97 1.36
N ARG A 81 12.54 -11.12 0.48
CA ARG A 81 13.44 -10.03 0.84
C ARG A 81 13.00 -8.73 0.21
N GLY A 82 13.12 -7.64 0.97
CA GLY A 82 12.72 -6.31 0.51
C GLY A 82 11.28 -6.02 0.88
N ALA A 83 10.60 -5.21 0.07
CA ALA A 83 9.25 -4.77 0.36
C ALA A 83 8.44 -4.46 -0.90
N VAL A 84 7.13 -4.43 -0.74
CA VAL A 84 6.18 -3.88 -1.71
C VAL A 84 5.71 -2.52 -1.19
N ARG A 85 5.71 -1.50 -2.05
CA ARG A 85 5.03 -0.23 -1.77
C ARG A 85 3.58 -0.37 -2.20
N THR A 86 2.68 0.05 -1.35
CA THR A 86 1.25 0.10 -1.64
C THR A 86 0.77 1.54 -1.69
N GLN A 87 -0.25 1.77 -2.50
CA GLN A 87 -0.99 3.00 -2.60
C GLN A 87 -2.47 2.67 -2.49
N VAL A 88 -3.17 3.35 -1.59
CA VAL A 88 -4.64 3.28 -1.50
C VAL A 88 -5.17 4.64 -1.88
N ARG A 89 -5.94 4.72 -2.96
CA ARG A 89 -6.58 5.96 -3.38
C ARG A 89 -8.04 5.88 -2.99
N VAL A 90 -8.54 6.90 -2.31
CA VAL A 90 -9.97 7.12 -2.09
C VAL A 90 -10.36 8.34 -2.92
N GLY A 91 -11.27 8.14 -3.88
CA GLY A 91 -11.71 9.19 -4.79
C GLY A 91 -12.68 10.19 -4.15
N VAL A 92 -13.16 11.09 -5.00
CA VAL A 92 -14.21 12.06 -4.65
C VAL A 92 -15.51 11.32 -4.35
N ALA A 93 -16.33 11.89 -3.47
CA ALA A 93 -17.68 11.41 -3.26
C ALA A 93 -18.52 11.69 -4.51
N ASP A 94 -19.34 10.72 -4.91
CA ASP A 94 -20.41 10.94 -5.87
C ASP A 94 -21.62 11.63 -5.21
N ASP A 95 -22.68 11.87 -5.98
CA ASP A 95 -23.91 12.52 -5.51
C ASP A 95 -24.62 11.76 -4.37
N THR A 96 -24.25 10.50 -4.13
CA THR A 96 -24.78 9.65 -3.05
C THR A 96 -23.84 9.56 -1.85
N GLY A 97 -22.70 10.26 -1.89
CA GLY A 97 -21.68 10.21 -0.85
C GLY A 97 -20.73 9.01 -0.95
N ARG A 98 -20.85 8.17 -1.98
CA ARG A 98 -20.00 6.99 -2.15
C ARG A 98 -18.67 7.38 -2.77
N ARG A 99 -17.60 6.72 -2.34
CA ARG A 99 -16.24 6.96 -2.83
C ARG A 99 -15.66 5.68 -3.40
N THR A 100 -15.07 5.76 -4.58
CA THR A 100 -14.31 4.63 -5.13
C THR A 100 -12.98 4.50 -4.40
N VAL A 101 -12.64 3.29 -3.98
CA VAL A 101 -11.33 2.95 -3.41
C VAL A 101 -10.56 2.04 -4.36
N THR A 102 -9.29 2.34 -4.60
CA THR A 102 -8.38 1.46 -5.36
C THR A 102 -7.11 1.20 -4.58
N VAL A 103 -6.60 -0.03 -4.68
CA VAL A 103 -5.31 -0.42 -4.09
C VAL A 103 -4.35 -0.81 -5.21
N HIS A 104 -3.22 -0.12 -5.27
CA HIS A 104 -2.14 -0.37 -6.21
C HIS A 104 -0.89 -0.76 -5.45
N SER A 105 -0.05 -1.55 -6.10
CA SER A 105 1.20 -2.01 -5.49
C SER A 105 2.32 -2.10 -6.50
N ARG A 106 3.56 -1.97 -6.01
CA ARG A 106 4.76 -2.21 -6.80
C ARG A 106 5.92 -2.64 -5.90
N PRO A 107 6.90 -3.40 -6.41
CA PRO A 107 8.13 -3.66 -5.68
C PRO A 107 8.82 -2.37 -5.24
N SER A 108 9.30 -2.33 -4.00
CA SER A 108 10.14 -1.25 -3.50
C SER A 108 11.56 -1.43 -4.02
N THR A 109 11.81 -1.08 -5.28
CA THR A 109 13.18 -1.04 -5.79
C THR A 109 13.92 0.09 -5.05
N ARG A 110 15.06 -0.24 -4.44
CA ARG A 110 16.05 0.80 -4.09
C ARG A 110 16.77 1.11 -5.40
N PRO A 111 16.83 2.38 -5.87
CA PRO A 111 17.71 2.70 -6.98
C PRO A 111 19.13 2.27 -6.61
N THR A 112 19.76 1.45 -7.44
CA THR A 112 21.20 1.19 -7.32
C THR A 112 21.89 2.53 -7.48
N ARG A 113 22.42 3.09 -6.39
CA ARG A 113 23.29 4.26 -6.50
C ARG A 113 24.51 3.80 -7.31
N PRO A 114 24.88 4.48 -8.42
CA PRO A 114 26.13 4.16 -9.10
C PRO A 114 27.27 4.22 -8.08
N GLY A 115 28.19 3.26 -8.18
CA GLY A 115 29.40 3.27 -7.36
C GLY A 115 30.18 4.57 -7.59
N PRO A 116 31.05 4.99 -6.65
CA PRO A 116 31.97 6.08 -6.91
C PRO A 116 32.74 5.79 -8.22
N PRO A 117 33.01 6.81 -9.06
CA PRO A 117 33.76 6.62 -10.29
C PRO A 117 35.12 5.99 -9.95
N THR A 118 35.53 4.98 -10.73
CA THR A 118 36.87 4.41 -10.61
C THR A 118 37.88 5.51 -10.90
N PRO A 119 38.83 5.82 -9.98
CA PRO A 119 39.86 6.80 -10.26
C PRO A 119 40.71 6.35 -11.46
N PRO A 120 41.20 7.28 -12.30
CA PRO A 120 42.08 6.94 -13.41
C PRO A 120 43.32 6.23 -12.90
N ALA A 121 43.76 5.18 -13.61
CA ALA A 121 45.05 4.55 -13.34
C ALA A 121 46.17 5.57 -13.61
N LEU A 122 47.08 5.70 -12.65
CA LEU A 122 48.35 6.44 -12.78
C LEU A 122 49.33 5.69 -13.68
#